data_AF-A0A6P8H4D5-F1
#
_entry.id   AF-A0A6P8H4D5-F1
#
_cell.length_a   1.000
_cell.length_b   1.000
_cell.length_c   1.000
_cell.angle_alpha   90.00
_cell.angle_beta   90.00
_cell.angle_gamma   90.00
#
_symmetry.space_group_name_H-M   'P 1'
#
loop_
_entity.id
_entity.type
_entity.pdbx_description
1 polymer ?
#
loop_
_entity_poly.entity_id
_entity_poly.type
_entity_poly.pdbx_seq_one_letter_code
_entity_poly.pdbx_strand_id
1 'polypeptide(L)'
;MPTPLPNRKLQTLNRHITSLSDGRVSPVRFQLNQATTEVARSTRSYIKRKANKVVTTTLECIAPGQSEELLGLITVSSSTIDDRPENDVMKTLISLYNGATSRHTKLTLLSIFVKHYTKTQLKAMVPGLTTWRIDEARKYAVA
;
A
#
# COMPACT_ATOMS: atom_id res chain seq x y z
N MET A 1 27.19 35.34 -2.02
CA MET A 1 26.53 34.01 -2.05
C MET A 1 25.08 34.24 -2.45
N PRO A 2 24.60 33.77 -3.62
CA PRO A 2 23.18 33.86 -3.94
C PRO A 2 22.41 32.89 -3.03
N THR A 3 21.45 33.41 -2.28
CA THR A 3 20.55 32.62 -1.44
C THR A 3 19.86 31.57 -2.30
N PRO A 4 19.89 30.27 -1.95
CA PRO A 4 19.19 29.25 -2.72
C PRO A 4 17.72 29.64 -2.81
N LEU A 5 17.23 29.85 -4.02
CA LEU A 5 15.85 30.25 -4.25
C LEU A 5 14.94 29.18 -3.63
N PRO A 6 14.13 29.53 -2.61
CA PRO A 6 13.16 28.59 -2.06
C PRO A 6 12.28 28.09 -3.21
N ASN A 7 12.15 26.77 -3.31
CA ASN A 7 11.49 26.13 -4.44
C ASN A 7 10.08 26.70 -4.61
N ARG A 8 9.86 27.43 -5.72
CA ARG A 8 8.61 28.16 -6.00
C ARG A 8 7.38 27.26 -5.86
N LYS A 9 7.47 25.97 -6.23
CA LYS A 9 6.36 25.01 -6.12
C LYS A 9 5.97 24.73 -4.67
N LEU A 10 6.94 24.59 -3.75
CA LEU A 10 6.64 24.37 -2.33
C LEU A 10 6.01 25.60 -1.70
N GLN A 11 6.48 26.79 -2.08
CA GLN A 11 5.92 28.05 -1.59
C GLN A 11 4.47 28.23 -2.05
N THR A 12 4.20 27.95 -3.33
CA THR A 12 2.83 27.95 -3.88
C THR A 12 1.94 26.97 -3.11
N LEU A 13 2.39 25.73 -2.92
CA LEU A 13 1.67 24.73 -2.14
C LEU A 13 1.36 25.23 -0.71
N ASN A 14 2.37 25.75 -0.01
CA ASN A 14 2.20 26.29 1.34
C ASN A 14 1.19 27.43 1.40
N ARG A 15 1.23 28.35 0.44
CA ARG A 15 0.26 29.45 0.35
C ARG A 15 -1.18 28.93 0.20
N HIS A 16 -1.40 27.96 -0.69
CA HIS A 16 -2.73 27.40 -0.89
C HIS A 16 -3.22 26.63 0.34
N ILE A 17 -2.40 25.76 0.93
CA ILE A 17 -2.82 24.99 2.13
C ILE A 17 -3.15 25.92 3.31
N THR A 18 -2.34 26.96 3.52
CA THR A 18 -2.61 27.93 4.58
C THR A 18 -3.93 28.65 4.32
N SER A 19 -4.23 29.02 3.07
CA SER A 19 -5.51 29.63 2.69
C SER A 19 -6.70 28.67 2.83
N LEU A 20 -6.55 27.40 2.43
CA LEU A 20 -7.62 26.39 2.45
C LEU A 20 -7.95 25.90 3.87
N SER A 21 -7.00 26.00 4.80
CA SER A 21 -7.17 25.53 6.17
C SER A 21 -7.42 26.66 7.17
N ASP A 22 -7.57 27.90 6.73
CA ASP A 22 -7.63 29.09 7.59
C ASP A 22 -6.44 29.16 8.57
N GLY A 23 -5.26 28.74 8.11
CA GLY A 23 -4.05 28.68 8.93
C GLY A 23 -3.94 27.49 9.88
N ARG A 24 -4.93 26.59 9.94
CA ARG A 24 -4.88 25.38 10.82
C ARG A 24 -3.78 24.41 10.41
N VAL A 25 -3.45 24.34 9.12
CA VAL A 25 -2.33 23.53 8.63
C VAL A 25 -1.13 24.43 8.40
N SER A 26 -0.08 24.20 9.20
CA SER A 26 1.18 24.94 9.05
C SER A 26 1.84 24.69 7.68
N PRO A 27 2.81 25.51 7.26
CA PRO A 27 3.60 25.25 6.06
C PRO A 27 4.44 23.96 6.15
N VAL A 28 4.68 23.32 5.00
CA VAL A 28 5.70 22.28 4.82
C VAL A 28 7.08 22.95 4.86
N ARG A 29 7.93 22.51 5.79
CA ARG A 29 9.19 23.20 6.12
C ARG A 29 10.29 23.01 5.09
N PHE A 30 10.34 21.84 4.45
CA PHE A 30 11.40 21.48 3.50
C PHE A 30 10.91 20.39 2.53
N GLN A 31 11.65 20.22 1.45
CA GLN A 31 11.48 19.11 0.50
C GLN A 31 12.56 18.06 0.73
N LEU A 32 12.24 16.81 0.41
CA LEU A 32 13.24 15.75 0.41
C LEU A 32 14.19 15.94 -0.78
N ASN A 33 15.48 15.70 -0.55
CA ASN A 33 16.55 15.71 -1.54
C ASN A 33 17.11 14.29 -1.84
N GLN A 34 16.51 13.27 -1.22
CA GLN A 34 16.86 11.85 -1.35
C GLN A 34 15.58 11.01 -1.24
N ALA A 35 15.67 9.70 -1.49
CA ALA A 35 14.49 8.83 -1.46
C ALA A 35 13.82 8.80 -0.07
N THR A 36 12.49 8.72 -0.05
CA THR A 36 11.71 8.62 1.20
C THR A 36 12.09 7.40 2.06
N THR A 37 12.65 6.35 1.44
CA THR A 37 13.17 5.14 2.09
C THR A 37 14.55 5.30 2.72
N GLU A 38 15.29 6.33 2.35
CA GLU A 38 16.68 6.58 2.79
C GLU A 38 16.77 7.67 3.86
N VAL A 39 15.75 8.53 3.97
CA VAL A 39 15.71 9.54 5.04
C VAL A 39 15.56 8.92 6.43
N ALA A 40 16.11 9.62 7.42
CA ALA A 40 15.97 9.30 8.84
C ALA A 40 14.49 9.12 9.25
N ARG A 41 14.25 8.23 10.23
CA ARG A 41 12.91 7.88 10.71
C ARG A 41 12.09 9.09 11.15
N SER A 42 12.73 10.04 11.84
CA SER A 42 12.10 11.30 12.29
C SER A 42 11.61 12.14 11.11
N THR A 43 12.48 12.32 10.09
CA THR A 43 12.16 13.02 8.84
C THR A 43 11.01 12.34 8.10
N ARG A 44 11.05 11.01 7.96
CA ARG A 44 9.98 10.23 7.31
C ARG A 44 8.65 10.39 8.03
N SER A 45 8.67 10.30 9.36
CA SER A 45 7.47 10.47 10.20
C SER A 45 6.88 11.87 10.07
N TYR A 46 7.74 12.91 10.08
CA TYR A 46 7.32 14.29 9.84
C TYR A 46 6.66 14.45 8.48
N ILE A 47 7.33 14.02 7.40
CA ILE A 47 6.81 14.15 6.03
C ILE A 47 5.51 13.37 5.85
N LYS A 48 5.41 12.14 6.35
CA LYS A 48 4.17 11.35 6.31
C LYS A 48 3.01 12.08 6.98
N ARG A 49 3.22 12.55 8.22
CA ARG A 49 2.20 13.29 8.96
C ARG A 49 1.82 14.58 8.25
N LYS A 50 2.79 15.23 7.61
CA LYS A 50 2.56 16.48 6.89
C LYS A 50 1.78 16.27 5.61
N ALA A 51 2.17 15.30 4.79
CA ALA A 51 1.48 14.91 3.58
C ALA A 51 0.03 14.51 3.86
N ASN A 52 -0.21 13.71 4.90
CA ASN A 52 -1.56 13.33 5.30
C ASN A 52 -2.44 14.57 5.60
N LYS A 53 -1.95 15.53 6.42
CA LYS A 53 -2.69 16.77 6.68
C LYS A 53 -3.03 17.54 5.41
N VAL A 54 -2.07 17.68 4.50
CA VAL A 54 -2.27 18.39 3.23
C VAL A 54 -3.32 17.71 2.37
N VAL A 55 -3.21 16.39 2.20
CA VAL A 55 -4.15 15.60 1.40
C VAL A 55 -5.54 15.68 2.01
N THR A 56 -5.69 15.42 3.30
CA THR A 56 -7.00 15.48 3.97
C THR A 56 -7.65 16.86 3.84
N THR A 57 -6.91 17.96 4.07
CA THR A 57 -7.45 19.32 3.88
C THR A 57 -7.89 19.55 2.43
N THR A 58 -7.11 19.09 1.45
CA THR A 58 -7.45 19.28 0.04
C THR A 58 -8.69 18.46 -0.34
N LEU A 59 -8.78 17.22 0.13
CA LEU A 59 -9.95 16.36 -0.10
C LEU A 59 -11.20 16.90 0.61
N GLU A 60 -11.06 17.50 1.78
CA GLU A 60 -12.17 18.16 2.48
C GLU A 60 -12.72 19.36 1.70
N CYS A 61 -11.87 20.06 0.94
CA CYS A 61 -12.33 21.11 0.02
C CYS A 61 -13.06 20.56 -1.22
N ILE A 62 -12.74 19.33 -1.65
CA ILE A 62 -13.35 18.69 -2.83
C ILE A 62 -14.68 18.02 -2.45
N ALA A 63 -14.69 17.28 -1.35
CA ALA A 63 -15.83 16.52 -0.85
C ALA A 63 -15.99 16.76 0.66
N PRO A 64 -16.61 17.89 1.07
CA PRO A 64 -16.79 18.23 2.47
C PRO A 64 -17.56 17.13 3.22
N GLY A 65 -17.03 16.71 4.37
CA GLY A 65 -17.57 15.62 5.18
C GLY A 65 -17.32 14.20 4.65
N GLN A 66 -16.71 14.06 3.46
CA GLN A 66 -16.45 12.78 2.80
C GLN A 66 -14.98 12.61 2.38
N SER A 67 -14.07 13.38 2.96
CA SER A 67 -12.64 13.35 2.60
C SER A 67 -11.99 11.98 2.82
N GLU A 68 -12.40 11.23 3.86
CA GLU A 68 -11.91 9.87 4.12
C GLU A 68 -12.41 8.85 3.08
N GLU A 69 -13.68 8.93 2.70
CA GLU A 69 -14.28 8.07 1.66
C GLU A 69 -13.61 8.32 0.30
N LEU A 70 -13.44 9.60 -0.07
CA LEU A 70 -12.75 10.00 -1.29
C LEU A 70 -11.28 9.55 -1.30
N LEU A 71 -10.59 9.63 -0.16
CA LEU A 71 -9.23 9.10 -0.01
C LEU A 71 -9.20 7.57 -0.23
N GLY A 72 -10.20 6.87 0.31
CA GLY A 72 -10.41 5.44 0.09
C GLY A 72 -10.55 5.12 -1.40
N LEU A 73 -11.43 5.83 -2.12
CA LEU A 73 -11.64 5.62 -3.55
C LEU A 73 -10.35 5.77 -4.35
N ILE A 74 -9.60 6.85 -4.17
CA ILE A 74 -8.37 7.09 -4.97
C ILE A 74 -7.22 6.14 -4.61
N THR A 75 -7.15 5.68 -3.35
CA THR A 75 -6.13 4.72 -2.93
C THR A 75 -6.46 3.31 -3.41
N VAL A 76 -7.74 2.92 -3.37
CA VAL A 76 -8.22 1.65 -3.90
C VAL A 76 -8.07 1.62 -5.42
N SER A 77 -8.43 2.68 -6.13
CA SER A 77 -8.24 2.79 -7.59
C SER A 77 -6.76 2.74 -7.99
N SER A 78 -5.86 3.29 -7.18
CA SER A 78 -4.42 3.14 -7.40
C SER A 78 -3.90 1.73 -7.06
N SER A 79 -4.61 0.97 -6.23
CA SER A 79 -4.33 -0.45 -5.96
C SER A 79 -5.08 -1.42 -6.90
N THR A 80 -5.99 -0.91 -7.75
CA THR A 80 -6.53 -1.66 -8.90
C THR A 80 -5.66 -1.55 -10.14
N ILE A 81 -4.56 -0.78 -10.07
CA ILE A 81 -3.41 -0.94 -10.98
C ILE A 81 -2.44 -1.92 -10.32
N ASP A 82 -2.96 -3.12 -10.05
CA ASP A 82 -2.17 -4.31 -9.74
C ASP A 82 -1.91 -5.07 -11.05
N ASP A 83 -1.50 -4.33 -12.09
CA ASP A 83 -0.89 -4.85 -13.33
C ASP A 83 0.53 -5.40 -13.04
N ARG A 84 0.68 -6.11 -11.91
CA ARG A 84 1.72 -7.12 -11.78
C ARG A 84 1.08 -8.43 -12.24
N PRO A 85 1.50 -9.01 -13.37
CA PRO A 85 0.98 -10.32 -13.81
C PRO A 85 1.07 -11.39 -12.72
N GLU A 86 1.97 -11.22 -11.74
CA GLU A 86 2.13 -12.07 -10.56
C GLU A 86 0.89 -12.10 -9.62
N ASN A 87 0.14 -10.99 -9.47
CA ASN A 87 -1.02 -10.96 -8.56
C ASN A 87 -2.25 -11.64 -9.18
N ASP A 88 -2.44 -11.47 -10.49
CA ASP A 88 -3.52 -12.12 -11.25
C ASP A 88 -3.34 -13.66 -11.31
N VAL A 89 -2.11 -14.11 -11.57
CA VAL A 89 -1.76 -15.54 -11.51
C VAL A 89 -2.03 -16.10 -10.12
N MET A 90 -1.68 -15.37 -9.06
CA MET A 90 -1.88 -15.84 -7.70
C MET A 90 -3.37 -15.92 -7.30
N LYS A 91 -4.18 -14.93 -7.70
CA LYS A 91 -5.64 -14.97 -7.51
C LYS A 91 -6.27 -16.15 -8.24
N THR A 92 -5.83 -16.40 -9.48
CA THR A 92 -6.28 -17.54 -10.28
C THR A 92 -5.91 -18.86 -9.60
N LEU A 93 -4.69 -18.97 -9.09
CA LEU A 93 -4.20 -20.17 -8.40
C LEU A 93 -4.98 -20.47 -7.12
N ILE A 94 -5.32 -19.42 -6.35
CA ILE A 94 -6.17 -19.54 -5.16
C ILE A 94 -7.59 -19.98 -5.54
N SER A 95 -8.16 -19.40 -6.61
CA SER A 95 -9.48 -19.79 -7.13
C SER A 95 -9.50 -21.27 -7.52
N LEU A 96 -8.49 -21.72 -8.28
CA LEU A 96 -8.34 -23.13 -8.66
C LEU A 96 -8.17 -24.05 -7.44
N TYR A 97 -7.40 -23.64 -6.43
CA TYR A 97 -7.26 -24.41 -5.18
C TYR A 97 -8.60 -24.56 -4.45
N ASN A 98 -9.39 -23.49 -4.38
CA ASN A 98 -10.68 -23.51 -3.70
C ASN A 98 -11.71 -24.35 -4.46
N GLY A 99 -11.72 -24.26 -5.80
CA GLY A 99 -12.64 -25.00 -6.67
C GLY A 99 -12.29 -26.47 -6.89
N ALA A 100 -11.04 -26.87 -6.64
CA ALA A 100 -10.65 -28.27 -6.76
C ALA A 100 -11.41 -29.16 -5.76
N THR A 101 -11.82 -30.36 -6.19
CA THR A 101 -12.47 -31.36 -5.32
C THR A 101 -11.49 -32.43 -4.86
N SER A 102 -10.52 -32.78 -5.70
CA SER A 102 -9.49 -33.75 -5.38
C SER A 102 -8.44 -33.18 -4.43
N ARG A 103 -8.15 -33.95 -3.37
CA ARG A 103 -7.07 -33.65 -2.42
C ARG A 103 -5.71 -33.56 -3.12
N HIS A 104 -5.47 -34.41 -4.12
CA HIS A 104 -4.23 -34.40 -4.88
C HIS A 104 -4.07 -33.08 -5.64
N THR A 105 -5.08 -32.64 -6.38
CA THR A 105 -5.06 -31.37 -7.12
C THR A 105 -4.89 -30.17 -6.19
N LYS A 106 -5.55 -30.16 -5.02
CA LYS A 106 -5.32 -29.12 -3.99
C LYS A 106 -3.88 -29.09 -3.50
N LEU A 107 -3.28 -30.26 -3.27
CA LEU A 107 -1.90 -30.37 -2.82
C LEU A 107 -0.93 -29.85 -3.89
N THR A 108 -1.12 -30.27 -5.15
CA THR A 108 -0.30 -29.81 -6.29
C THR A 108 -0.41 -28.30 -6.48
N LEU A 109 -1.62 -27.74 -6.51
CA LEU A 109 -1.83 -26.30 -6.66
C LEU A 109 -1.18 -25.51 -5.51
N LEU A 110 -1.34 -25.96 -4.27
CA LEU A 110 -0.75 -25.30 -3.11
C LEU A 110 0.79 -25.37 -3.15
N SER A 111 1.36 -26.50 -3.58
CA SER A 111 2.82 -26.70 -3.64
C SER A 111 3.55 -25.74 -4.57
N ILE A 112 2.87 -25.24 -5.62
CA ILE A 112 3.44 -24.29 -6.59
C ILE A 112 3.90 -23.00 -5.89
N PHE A 113 3.19 -22.56 -4.85
CA PHE A 113 3.44 -21.25 -4.24
C PHE A 113 3.79 -21.28 -2.75
N VAL A 114 3.64 -22.41 -2.06
CA VAL A 114 3.77 -22.53 -0.60
C VAL A 114 5.15 -22.12 -0.04
N LYS A 115 6.21 -22.13 -0.87
CA LYS A 115 7.58 -21.74 -0.47
C LYS A 115 7.78 -20.22 -0.47
N HIS A 116 6.98 -19.48 -1.23
CA HIS A 116 7.13 -18.03 -1.40
C HIS A 116 6.45 -17.22 -0.29
N TYR A 117 5.66 -17.88 0.58
CA TYR A 117 4.86 -17.23 1.59
C TYR A 117 5.02 -17.86 2.97
N THR A 118 4.90 -17.01 4.00
CA THR A 118 4.87 -17.44 5.40
C THR A 118 3.54 -18.14 5.73
N LYS A 119 3.52 -18.90 6.83
CA LYS A 119 2.30 -19.60 7.30
C LYS A 119 1.14 -18.62 7.58
N THR A 120 1.45 -17.44 8.10
CA THR A 120 0.46 -16.39 8.41
C THR A 120 -0.10 -15.79 7.12
N GLN A 121 0.74 -15.49 6.13
CA GLN A 121 0.30 -15.00 4.82
C GLN A 121 -0.59 -16.03 4.10
N LEU A 122 -0.18 -17.30 4.07
CA LEU A 122 -0.97 -18.36 3.42
C LEU A 122 -2.36 -18.54 4.05
N LYS A 123 -2.47 -18.42 5.38
CA LYS A 123 -3.75 -18.47 6.09
C LYS A 123 -4.63 -17.25 5.83
N ALA A 124 -4.03 -16.08 5.62
CA ALA A 124 -4.76 -14.87 5.24
C ALA A 124 -5.28 -14.96 3.79
N MET A 125 -4.50 -15.56 2.89
CA MET A 125 -4.84 -15.71 1.47
C MET A 125 -5.88 -16.80 1.21
N VAL A 126 -5.86 -17.88 2.00
CA VAL A 126 -6.79 -19.01 1.88
C VAL A 126 -7.45 -19.26 3.24
N PRO A 127 -8.63 -18.67 3.50
CA PRO A 127 -9.37 -18.91 4.73
C PRO A 127 -9.67 -20.40 4.91
N GLY A 128 -9.41 -20.93 6.12
CA GLY A 128 -9.58 -22.35 6.44
C GLY A 128 -8.36 -23.24 6.10
N LEU A 129 -7.26 -22.67 5.59
CA LEU A 129 -6.03 -23.41 5.38
C LEU A 129 -5.36 -23.79 6.71
N THR A 130 -5.18 -25.09 6.94
CA THR A 130 -4.55 -25.59 8.17
C THR A 130 -3.03 -25.59 8.07
N THR A 131 -2.35 -25.42 9.21
CA THR A 131 -0.88 -25.50 9.28
C THR A 131 -0.36 -26.83 8.71
N TRP A 132 -1.08 -27.91 8.98
CA TRP A 132 -0.73 -29.24 8.50
C TRP A 132 -0.73 -29.34 6.96
N ARG A 133 -1.72 -28.76 6.27
CA ARG A 133 -1.76 -28.73 4.79
C ARG A 133 -0.62 -27.91 4.19
N ILE A 134 -0.22 -26.84 4.87
CA ILE A 134 0.95 -26.03 4.46
C ILE A 134 2.24 -26.85 4.56
N ASP A 135 2.41 -27.57 5.67
CA ASP A 135 3.60 -28.40 5.88
C ASP A 135 3.62 -29.62 4.92
N GLU A 136 2.45 -30.21 4.64
CA GLU A 136 2.29 -31.27 3.63
C GLU A 136 2.67 -30.78 2.22
N ALA A 137 2.16 -29.61 1.80
CA ALA A 137 2.48 -29.01 0.51
C ALA A 137 3.96 -28.62 0.38
N ARG A 138 4.59 -28.17 1.47
CA ARG A 138 6.03 -27.87 1.48
C ARG A 138 6.89 -29.10 1.28
N LYS A 139 6.51 -30.22 1.88
CA LYS A 139 7.17 -31.52 1.65
C LYS A 139 6.99 -31.97 0.20
N TYR A 140 5.76 -31.86 -0.31
CA TYR A 140 5.46 -32.22 -1.70
C TYR A 140 6.23 -31.36 -2.71
N ALA A 141 6.42 -30.06 -2.46
CA ALA A 141 7.19 -29.17 -3.32
C ALA A 141 8.71 -29.42 -3.34
N VAL A 142 9.22 -30.33 -2.52
CA VAL A 142 10.64 -30.72 -2.46
C VAL A 142 10.86 -32.12 -3.06
N ALA A 143 9.78 -32.90 -3.22
CA ALA A 143 9.77 -34.19 -3.90
C ALA A 143 9.71 -34.01 -5.43
#